data_AF-A0A2I2LFK2-F1
#
_entry.id   AF-A0A2I2LFK2-F1
#
_cell.length_a   1.000
_cell.length_b   1.000
_cell.length_c   1.000
_cell.angle_alpha   90.00
_cell.angle_beta   90.00
_cell.angle_gamma   90.00
#
_symmetry.space_group_name_H-M   'P 1'
#
loop_
_entity.id
_entity.type
_entity.pdbx_description
1 polymer ?
#
loop_
_entity_poly.entity_id
_entity_poly.type
_entity_poly.pdbx_seq_one_letter_code
_entity_poly.pdbx_strand_id
1 'polypeptide(L)'
;MTKKITNDVVVKKFLILLGLLIVSPIVLSLAFKAQRIFTQSPKIYIAYALLVIGVFLLLFTVYYGFRTIKTFLDALFNSGV
;
A
#
# COMPACT_ATOMS: atom_id res chain seq x y z
N MET A 1 -20.59 -12.08 14.64
CA MET A 1 -21.26 -10.80 14.30
C MET A 1 -20.92 -10.44 12.87
N THR A 2 -21.88 -10.53 11.95
CA THR A 2 -21.69 -10.13 10.54
C THR A 2 -21.59 -8.61 10.47
N LYS A 3 -20.39 -8.08 10.23
CA LYS A 3 -20.15 -6.64 10.16
C LYS A 3 -20.86 -6.10 8.91
N LYS A 4 -21.92 -5.29 9.07
CA LYS A 4 -22.59 -4.60 7.96
C LYS A 4 -21.54 -3.83 7.15
N ILE A 5 -21.49 -4.06 5.85
CA ILE A 5 -20.69 -3.26 4.92
C ILE A 5 -21.51 -2.01 4.62
N THR A 6 -21.04 -0.87 5.11
CA THR A 6 -21.65 0.44 4.87
C THR A 6 -20.75 1.25 3.93
N ASN A 7 -21.34 2.14 3.13
CA ASN A 7 -20.65 2.91 2.09
C ASN A 7 -19.47 3.75 2.63
N ASP A 8 -19.56 4.27 3.85
CA ASP A 8 -18.47 5.00 4.52
C ASP A 8 -17.23 4.12 4.73
N VAL A 9 -17.41 2.85 5.07
CA VAL A 9 -16.32 1.88 5.25
C VAL A 9 -15.64 1.58 3.91
N VAL A 10 -16.41 1.48 2.84
CA VAL A 10 -15.92 1.24 1.48
C VAL A 10 -15.08 2.43 1.00
N VAL A 11 -15.63 3.64 1.11
CA VAL A 11 -14.94 4.88 0.71
C VAL A 11 -13.64 5.06 1.51
N LYS A 12 -13.67 4.83 2.82
CA LYS A 12 -12.48 4.93 3.68
C LYS A 12 -11.38 3.97 3.25
N LYS A 13 -11.71 2.70 2.97
CA LYS A 13 -10.72 1.71 2.47
C LYS A 13 -10.16 2.12 1.11
N PHE A 14 -11.01 2.66 0.23
CA PHE A 14 -10.57 3.12 -1.08
C PHE A 14 -9.61 4.30 -0.99
N LEU A 15 -9.88 5.28 -0.13
CA LEU A 15 -8.97 6.40 0.13
C LEU A 15 -7.62 5.93 0.69
N ILE A 16 -7.63 4.97 1.61
CA ILE A 16 -6.41 4.36 2.15
C ILE A 16 -5.62 3.65 1.02
N LEU A 17 -6.31 2.92 0.15
CA LEU A 17 -5.68 2.26 -1.00
C LEU A 17 -5.02 3.28 -1.93
N LEU A 18 -5.72 4.38 -2.28
CA LEU A 18 -5.16 5.44 -3.13
C LEU A 18 -3.91 6.06 -2.50
N GLY A 19 -3.95 6.32 -1.19
CA GLY A 19 -2.80 6.80 -0.44
C GLY A 19 -1.63 5.82 -0.51
N LEU A 20 -1.86 4.53 -0.24
CA LEU A 20 -0.85 3.47 -0.35
C LEU A 20 -0.25 3.38 -1.76
N LEU A 21 -1.08 3.51 -2.79
CA LEU A 21 -0.67 3.40 -4.20
C LEU A 21 0.25 4.54 -4.62
N ILE A 22 0.10 5.72 -4.01
CA ILE A 22 0.97 6.89 -4.23
C ILE A 22 2.23 6.80 -3.35
N VAL A 23 2.07 6.47 -2.07
CA VAL A 23 3.18 6.43 -1.10
C VAL A 23 4.17 5.32 -1.43
N SER A 24 3.70 4.14 -1.87
CA SER A 24 4.54 3.00 -2.24
C SER A 24 5.66 3.34 -3.25
N PRO A 25 5.36 3.85 -4.46
CA PRO A 25 6.40 4.20 -5.44
C PRO A 25 7.27 5.37 -4.99
N ILE A 26 6.77 6.28 -4.16
CA ILE A 26 7.59 7.38 -3.59
C ILE A 26 8.64 6.81 -2.64
N VAL A 27 8.26 5.93 -1.71
CA VAL A 27 9.19 5.27 -0.78
C VAL A 27 10.22 4.44 -1.55
N LEU A 28 9.79 3.72 -2.59
CA LEU A 28 10.69 2.95 -3.44
C LEU A 28 11.69 3.85 -4.20
N SER A 29 11.23 4.99 -4.73
CA SER A 29 12.09 5.97 -5.39
C SER A 29 13.11 6.58 -4.44
N LEU A 30 12.71 6.86 -3.19
CA LEU A 30 13.62 7.34 -2.14
C LEU A 30 14.65 6.27 -1.77
N ALA A 31 14.25 5.00 -1.67
CA ALA A 31 15.17 3.89 -1.41
C ALA A 31 16.24 3.78 -2.52
N PHE A 32 15.83 3.83 -3.80
CA PHE A 32 16.79 3.81 -4.90
C PHE A 32 17.70 5.03 -4.91
N LYS A 33 17.18 6.21 -4.57
CA LYS A 33 17.99 7.43 -4.43
C LYS A 33 19.00 7.30 -3.29
N ALA A 34 18.58 6.77 -2.14
CA ALA A 34 19.44 6.51 -1.00
C ALA A 34 20.57 5.53 -1.37
N GLN A 35 20.28 4.49 -2.16
CA GLN A 35 21.27 3.52 -2.60
C GLN A 35 22.34 4.10 -3.54
N ARG A 36 22.00 5.16 -4.29
CA ARG A 36 22.96 5.90 -5.12
C ARG A 36 23.84 6.86 -4.31
N ILE A 37 23.33 7.37 -3.19
CA ILE A 37 24.03 8.37 -2.36
C ILE A 37 24.91 7.67 -1.30
N PHE A 38 24.41 6.61 -0.68
CA PHE A 38 25.10 5.89 0.39
C PHE A 38 25.92 4.73 -0.18
N THR A 39 27.06 5.05 -0.78
CA THR A 39 27.98 4.07 -1.39
C THR A 39 29.06 3.55 -0.44
N GLN A 40 29.25 4.21 0.70
CA GLN A 40 30.28 3.88 1.69
C GLN A 40 29.68 3.23 2.94
N SER A 41 30.37 2.19 3.44
CA SER A 41 30.05 1.61 4.75
C SER A 41 30.23 2.65 5.87
N PRO A 42 29.36 2.69 6.89
CA PRO A 42 28.24 1.77 7.17
C PRO A 42 26.88 2.25 6.60
N LYS A 43 26.82 3.39 5.91
CA LYS A 43 25.56 4.02 5.48
C LYS A 43 24.82 3.22 4.42
N ILE A 44 25.50 2.32 3.73
CA ILE A 44 24.91 1.43 2.73
C ILE A 44 23.82 0.51 3.32
N TYR A 45 23.93 0.11 4.59
CA TYR A 45 22.92 -0.71 5.27
C TYR A 45 21.57 0.01 5.39
N ILE A 46 21.58 1.34 5.53
CA ILE A 46 20.37 2.16 5.60
C ILE A 46 19.65 2.14 4.25
N ALA A 47 20.39 2.20 3.15
CA ALA A 47 19.80 2.11 1.81
C ALA A 47 19.13 0.75 1.57
N TYR A 48 19.79 -0.35 1.96
CA TYR A 48 19.19 -1.68 1.88
C TYR A 48 17.95 -1.84 2.77
N ALA A 49 17.97 -1.30 3.99
CA ALA A 49 16.80 -1.32 4.87
C ALA A 49 15.61 -0.56 4.25
N LEU A 50 15.85 0.62 3.68
CA LEU A 50 14.83 1.40 2.96
C LEU A 50 14.27 0.66 1.74
N LEU A 51 15.11 -0.04 1.00
CA LEU A 51 14.67 -0.83 -0.16
C LEU A 51 13.78 -1.99 0.29
N VAL A 52 14.19 -2.72 1.33
CA VAL A 52 13.38 -3.80 1.91
C VAL A 52 12.01 -3.26 2.35
N ILE A 53 11.97 -2.15 3.09
CA ILE A 53 10.72 -1.50 3.50
C ILE A 53 9.86 -1.13 2.29
N GLY A 54 10.44 -0.54 1.25
CA GLY A 54 9.73 -0.16 0.03
C GLY A 54 9.12 -1.37 -0.70
N VAL A 55 9.86 -2.48 -0.80
CA VAL A 55 9.36 -3.72 -1.41
C VAL A 55 8.22 -4.33 -0.59
N PHE A 56 8.36 -4.40 0.74
CA PHE A 56 7.29 -4.87 1.62
C PHE A 56 6.04 -3.98 1.52
N LEU A 57 6.23 -2.66 1.45
CA LEU A 57 5.12 -1.71 1.29
C LEU A 57 4.39 -1.92 -0.05
N LEU A 58 5.12 -2.22 -1.12
CA LEU A 58 4.54 -2.53 -2.43
C LEU A 58 3.71 -3.81 -2.38
N LEU A 59 4.25 -4.89 -1.82
CA LEU A 59 3.52 -6.15 -1.63
C LEU A 59 2.26 -5.96 -0.78
N PHE A 60 2.38 -5.21 0.32
CA PHE A 60 1.25 -4.87 1.17
C PHE A 60 0.18 -4.05 0.42
N THR A 61 0.60 -3.08 -0.39
CA THR A 61 -0.29 -2.25 -1.21
C THR A 61 -1.09 -3.09 -2.20
N VAL A 62 -0.42 -4.01 -2.90
CA VAL A 62 -1.07 -4.93 -3.84
C VAL A 62 -2.06 -5.85 -3.13
N TYR A 63 -1.66 -6.46 -2.01
CA TYR A 63 -2.54 -7.29 -1.16
C TYR A 63 -3.78 -6.51 -0.69
N TYR A 64 -3.57 -5.29 -0.19
CA TYR A 64 -4.65 -4.42 0.27
C TYR A 64 -5.56 -3.97 -0.87
N GLY A 65 -5.00 -3.75 -2.06
CA GLY A 65 -5.70 -3.42 -3.30
C GLY A 65 -6.73 -4.47 -3.66
N PHE A 66 -6.32 -5.74 -3.77
CA PHE A 66 -7.24 -6.84 -4.07
C PHE A 66 -8.37 -6.95 -3.04
N ARG A 67 -8.06 -6.80 -1.74
CA ARG A 67 -9.06 -6.86 -0.67
C ARG A 67 -10.06 -5.70 -0.73
N THR A 68 -9.59 -4.53 -1.12
CA THR A 68 -10.42 -3.31 -1.23
C THR A 68 -11.33 -3.38 -2.44
N ILE A 69 -10.80 -3.81 -3.60
CA ILE A 69 -11.60 -4.07 -4.81
C ILE A 69 -12.69 -5.09 -4.51
N LYS A 70 -12.37 -6.20 -3.83
CA LYS A 70 -13.38 -7.18 -3.42
C LYS A 70 -14.48 -6.56 -2.54
N THR A 71 -14.10 -5.79 -1.51
CA THR A 71 -15.08 -5.12 -0.63
C THR A 71 -15.95 -4.13 -1.41
N PHE A 72 -15.38 -3.43 -2.39
CA PHE A 72 -16.11 -2.50 -3.26
C PHE A 72 -17.12 -3.24 -4.16
N LEU A 73 -16.70 -4.33 -4.80
CA LEU A 73 -17.58 -5.16 -5.63
C LEU A 73 -18.70 -5.79 -4.80
N ASP A 74 -18.38 -6.30 -3.60
CA ASP A 74 -19.38 -6.86 -2.68
C ASP A 74 -20.42 -5.80 -2.29
N ALA A 75 -20.00 -4.56 -2.02
CA ALA A 75 -20.93 -3.47 -1.71
C ALA A 75 -21.77 -3.04 -2.92
N LEU A 76 -21.19 -3.05 -4.12
CA LEU A 76 -21.89 -2.65 -5.35
C LEU A 76 -22.96 -3.67 -5.76
N PHE A 77 -22.66 -4.97 -5.65
CA PHE A 77 -23.53 -6.04 -6.15
C PHE A 77 -24.41 -6.70 -5.07
N ASN A 78 -24.02 -6.71 -3.78
CA ASN A 78 -24.88 -7.25 -2.70
C ASN A 78 -25.82 -6.21 -2.08
N SER A 79 -25.80 -4.95 -2.54
CA SER A 79 -26.81 -3.95 -2.14
C SER A 79 -28.07 -3.98 -3.01
N GLY A 80 -28.16 -4.93 -3.96
CA GLY A 80 -29.20 -5.02 -4.99
C GLY A 80 -30.23 -6.14 -4.83
N VAL A 81 -30.39 -6.72 -3.61
CA VAL A 81 -31.53 -7.58 -3.24
C VAL A 81 -32.13 -7.08 -1.95
#